data_AF-A0A2E8JZV8-F1
#
_entry.id   AF-A0A2E8JZV8-F1
#
_cell.length_a   1.000
_cell.length_b   1.000
_cell.length_c   1.000
_cell.angle_alpha   90.00
_cell.angle_beta   90.00
_cell.angle_gamma   90.00
#
_symmetry.space_group_name_H-M   'P 1'
#
loop_
_entity.id
_entity.type
_entity.pdbx_description
1 polymer ?
#
loop_
_entity_poly.entity_id
_entity_poly.type
_entity_poly.pdbx_seq_one_letter_code
_entity_poly.pdbx_strand_id
1 'polypeptide(L)'
;MHVPRPTRRAQISRRGFSLLELLIVIGIILAIGGLVAVNLLGQQERADSGTTRIQIQNLSRGLDDFKVDMKRYPTQEEGIAVLWNKELVEEEDVEKWQGPYLSQPVTKDMWGNEWIYTNPSEIEGVAYDIVSVGPDKEEGTEDDLTSNDGRVDADGEMLDDFSDFAPSGG
;
A
#
# COMPACT_ATOMS: atom_id res chain seq x y z
N MET A 1 73.46 -34.04 -48.43
CA MET A 1 72.04 -34.32 -48.72
C MET A 1 71.30 -34.42 -47.40
N HIS A 2 70.40 -33.48 -47.10
CA HIS A 2 69.61 -33.46 -45.85
C HIS A 2 68.14 -33.38 -46.24
N VAL A 3 67.36 -34.39 -45.86
CA VAL A 3 65.94 -34.50 -46.22
C VAL A 3 65.12 -33.93 -45.05
N PRO A 4 64.33 -32.84 -45.23
CA PRO A 4 63.52 -32.31 -44.15
C PRO A 4 62.36 -33.27 -43.84
N ARG A 5 62.13 -33.54 -42.56
CA ARG A 5 60.98 -34.31 -42.07
C ARG A 5 59.74 -33.41 -42.01
N PRO A 6 58.59 -33.83 -42.54
CA PRO A 6 57.37 -33.04 -42.42
C PRO A 6 56.88 -33.05 -40.96
N THR A 7 56.87 -31.89 -40.32
CA THR A 7 56.22 -31.68 -39.02
C THR A 7 54.70 -31.69 -39.22
N ARG A 8 54.05 -32.77 -38.77
CA ARG A 8 52.58 -32.91 -38.81
C ARG A 8 51.95 -31.90 -37.86
N ARG A 9 51.46 -30.79 -38.40
CA ARG A 9 50.73 -29.77 -37.64
C ARG A 9 49.40 -30.37 -37.19
N ALA A 10 49.24 -30.61 -35.88
CA ALA A 10 47.97 -31.05 -35.32
C ALA A 10 46.94 -29.94 -35.54
N GLN A 11 45.98 -30.16 -36.45
CA GLN A 11 44.83 -29.29 -36.57
C GLN A 11 43.98 -29.49 -35.33
N ILE A 12 44.03 -28.51 -34.43
CA ILE A 12 43.05 -28.39 -33.36
C ILE A 12 41.71 -28.17 -34.04
N SER A 13 40.85 -29.21 -34.03
CA SER A 13 39.51 -29.10 -34.57
C SER A 13 38.75 -28.07 -33.75
N ARG A 14 38.37 -26.95 -34.37
CA ARG A 14 37.42 -26.03 -33.78
C ARG A 14 36.07 -26.75 -33.79
N ARG A 15 35.69 -27.32 -32.65
CA ARG A 15 34.32 -27.83 -32.44
C ARG A 15 33.39 -26.62 -32.49
N GLY A 16 32.59 -26.54 -33.55
CA GLY A 16 31.47 -25.59 -33.61
C GLY A 16 30.36 -26.02 -32.66
N PHE A 17 29.57 -25.05 -32.18
CA PHE A 17 28.38 -25.31 -31.38
C PHE A 17 27.39 -26.20 -32.14
N SER A 18 26.79 -27.16 -31.44
CA SER A 18 25.70 -27.97 -32.00
C SER A 18 24.37 -27.21 -31.93
N LEU A 19 23.45 -27.50 -32.86
CA LEU A 19 22.07 -26.99 -32.82
C LEU A 19 21.35 -27.41 -31.52
N LEU A 20 21.71 -28.58 -31.00
CA LEU A 20 21.11 -29.16 -29.80
C LEU A 20 21.49 -28.35 -28.55
N GLU A 21 22.75 -27.90 -28.44
CA GLU A 21 23.19 -27.02 -27.34
C GLU A 21 22.41 -25.70 -27.32
N LEU A 22 22.19 -25.08 -28.50
CA LEU A 22 21.41 -23.85 -28.58
C LEU A 22 19.94 -24.09 -28.21
N LEU A 23 19.37 -25.22 -28.64
CA LEU A 23 18.00 -25.60 -28.33
C LEU A 23 17.79 -25.79 -26.82
N ILE A 24 18.70 -26.49 -26.14
CA ILE A 24 18.67 -26.66 -24.68
C ILE A 24 18.75 -25.29 -23.98
N VAL A 25 19.66 -24.41 -24.41
CA VAL A 25 19.83 -23.08 -23.80
C VAL A 25 18.56 -22.24 -23.92
N ILE A 26 17.96 -22.18 -25.11
CA ILE A 26 16.70 -21.44 -25.33
C ILE A 26 15.56 -22.07 -24.51
N GLY A 27 15.51 -23.41 -24.45
CA GLY A 27 14.54 -24.12 -23.61
C GLY A 27 14.64 -23.75 -22.13
N ILE A 28 15.87 -23.67 -21.58
CA ILE A 28 16.10 -23.26 -20.19
C ILE A 28 15.71 -21.80 -19.97
N ILE A 29 16.05 -20.89 -20.90
CA ILE A 29 15.68 -19.46 -20.80
C ILE A 29 14.16 -19.29 -20.80
N LEU A 30 13.44 -19.98 -21.68
CA LEU A 30 11.97 -19.92 -21.72
C LEU A 30 11.34 -20.50 -20.46
N ALA A 31 11.87 -21.62 -19.95
CA ALA A 31 11.40 -22.25 -18.73
C ALA A 31 11.59 -21.34 -17.50
N ILE A 32 12.77 -20.74 -17.34
CA ILE A 32 13.05 -19.80 -16.24
C ILE A 32 12.24 -18.50 -16.42
N GLY A 33 12.16 -17.98 -17.64
CA GLY A 33 11.41 -16.76 -17.95
C GLY A 33 9.92 -16.85 -17.57
N GLY A 34 9.29 -18.01 -17.79
CA GLY A 34 7.90 -18.25 -17.38
C GLY A 34 7.68 -18.23 -15.86
N LEU A 35 8.67 -18.66 -15.06
CA LEU A 35 8.54 -18.73 -13.60
C LEU A 35 8.76 -17.38 -12.90
N VAL A 36 9.61 -16.51 -13.46
CA VAL A 36 9.92 -15.21 -12.86
C VAL A 36 8.75 -14.23 -13.00
N ALA A 37 7.98 -14.31 -14.08
CA ALA A 37 6.88 -13.38 -14.35
C ALA A 37 5.74 -13.44 -13.32
N VAL A 38 5.44 -14.62 -12.76
CA VAL A 38 4.29 -14.79 -11.85
C VAL A 38 4.54 -14.33 -10.41
N ASN A 39 5.79 -14.26 -9.96
CA ASN A 39 6.11 -13.94 -8.57
C ASN A 39 6.14 -12.44 -8.22
N LEU A 40 6.21 -11.57 -9.24
CA LEU A 40 6.32 -10.12 -9.02
C LEU A 40 4.96 -9.47 -8.73
N LEU A 41 3.91 -9.91 -9.42
CA LEU A 41 2.59 -9.27 -9.35
C LEU A 41 1.97 -9.36 -7.94
N GLY A 42 1.93 -10.56 -7.34
CA GLY A 42 1.34 -10.73 -6.01
C GLY A 42 2.17 -10.18 -4.84
N GLN A 43 3.45 -9.84 -5.05
CA GLN A 43 4.24 -9.17 -4.01
C GLN A 43 3.98 -7.68 -3.95
N GLN A 44 3.75 -7.05 -5.11
CA GLN A 44 3.47 -5.63 -5.19
C GLN A 44 2.13 -5.31 -4.50
N GLU A 45 1.07 -6.05 -4.81
CA GLU A 45 -0.25 -5.85 -4.21
C GLU A 45 -0.21 -5.91 -2.67
N ARG A 46 0.47 -6.91 -2.10
CA ARG A 46 0.62 -7.00 -0.63
C ARG A 46 1.41 -5.83 -0.03
N ALA A 47 2.42 -5.34 -0.75
CA ALA A 47 3.21 -4.20 -0.30
C ALA A 47 2.39 -2.90 -0.36
N ASP A 48 1.57 -2.76 -1.40
CA ASP A 48 0.67 -1.62 -1.59
C ASP A 48 -0.39 -1.60 -0.47
N SER A 49 -1.13 -2.70 -0.25
CA SER A 49 -2.10 -2.79 0.85
C SER A 49 -1.46 -2.55 2.22
N GLY A 50 -0.26 -3.11 2.46
CA GLY A 50 0.47 -2.87 3.71
C GLY A 50 0.87 -1.42 3.91
N THR A 51 1.27 -0.72 2.83
CA THR A 51 1.62 0.70 2.88
C THR A 51 0.38 1.57 3.10
N THR A 52 -0.73 1.26 2.41
CA THR A 52 -2.02 1.93 2.63
C THR A 52 -2.49 1.78 4.08
N ARG A 53 -2.33 0.59 4.69
CA ARG A 53 -2.65 0.37 6.12
C ARG A 53 -1.82 1.27 7.04
N ILE A 54 -0.53 1.46 6.74
CA ILE A 54 0.34 2.37 7.48
C ILE A 54 -0.10 3.83 7.29
N GLN A 55 -0.49 4.21 6.08
CA GLN A 55 -1.03 5.55 5.79
C GLN A 55 -2.30 5.82 6.60
N ILE A 56 -3.24 4.88 6.64
CA ILE A 56 -4.46 4.97 7.48
C ILE A 56 -4.08 5.18 8.95
N GLN A 57 -3.15 4.38 9.49
CA GLN A 57 -2.70 4.55 10.88
C GLN A 57 -2.09 5.93 11.15
N ASN A 58 -1.32 6.47 10.20
CA ASN A 58 -0.75 7.80 10.32
C ASN A 58 -1.83 8.88 10.27
N LEU A 59 -2.80 8.76 9.36
CA LEU A 59 -3.95 9.65 9.27
C LEU A 59 -4.75 9.62 10.58
N SER A 60 -5.06 8.43 11.12
CA SER A 60 -5.76 8.28 12.39
C SER A 60 -5.04 8.97 13.56
N ARG A 61 -3.72 8.82 13.65
CA ARG A 61 -2.91 9.53 14.66
C ARG A 61 -3.00 11.04 14.48
N GLY A 62 -2.90 11.52 13.24
CA GLY A 62 -3.03 12.95 12.94
C GLY A 62 -4.41 13.50 13.32
N LEU A 63 -5.48 12.72 13.13
CA LEU A 63 -6.84 13.09 13.57
C LEU A 63 -6.96 13.14 15.09
N ASP A 64 -6.32 12.22 15.81
CA ASP A 64 -6.30 12.24 17.27
C ASP A 64 -5.54 13.46 17.81
N ASP A 65 -4.39 13.80 17.21
CA ASP A 65 -3.63 15.01 17.55
C ASP A 65 -4.44 16.28 17.22
N PHE A 66 -5.11 16.32 16.06
CA PHE A 66 -6.03 17.40 15.70
C PHE A 66 -7.12 17.57 16.76
N LYS A 67 -7.72 16.47 17.23
CA LYS A 67 -8.74 16.52 18.29
C LYS A 67 -8.20 17.00 19.62
N VAL A 68 -6.94 16.73 19.96
CA VAL A 68 -6.32 17.26 21.18
C VAL A 68 -6.32 18.79 21.17
N ASP A 69 -6.00 19.41 20.04
CA ASP A 69 -5.92 20.87 19.92
C ASP A 69 -7.28 21.52 19.66
N MET A 70 -8.03 20.97 18.71
CA MET A 70 -9.28 21.54 18.23
C MET A 70 -10.49 21.12 19.06
N LYS A 71 -10.33 20.12 19.95
CA LYS A 71 -11.39 19.50 20.78
C LYS A 71 -12.52 18.83 19.99
N ARG A 72 -12.34 18.67 18.67
CA ARG A 72 -13.25 18.00 17.74
C ARG A 72 -12.43 17.29 16.65
N TYR A 73 -13.01 16.29 16.00
CA TYR A 73 -12.46 15.81 14.73
C TYR A 73 -12.81 16.78 13.59
N PRO A 74 -12.10 16.71 12.45
CA PRO A 74 -12.41 17.50 11.27
C PRO A 74 -13.85 17.31 10.80
N THR A 75 -14.45 18.36 10.25
CA THR A 75 -15.75 18.26 9.59
C THR A 75 -15.64 17.54 8.25
N GLN A 76 -16.77 17.18 7.65
CA GLN A 76 -16.80 16.60 6.30
C GLN A 76 -16.21 17.55 5.24
N GLU A 77 -16.35 18.86 5.43
CA GLU A 77 -15.85 19.89 4.50
C GLU A 77 -14.34 20.13 4.65
N GLU A 78 -13.83 20.07 5.89
CA GLU A 78 -12.40 20.13 6.19
C GLU A 78 -11.67 18.86 5.69
N GLY A 79 -12.29 17.70 5.90
CA GLY A 79 -11.76 16.39 5.55
C GLY A 79 -10.40 16.09 6.20
N ILE A 80 -9.71 15.07 5.69
CA ILE A 80 -8.35 14.74 6.16
C ILE A 80 -7.30 15.78 5.74
N ALA A 81 -7.60 16.61 4.73
CA ALA A 81 -6.64 17.59 4.21
C ALA A 81 -6.30 18.67 5.24
N VAL A 82 -7.20 18.95 6.19
CA VAL A 82 -6.95 19.89 7.28
C VAL A 82 -5.76 19.48 8.17
N LEU A 83 -5.38 18.21 8.12
CA LEU A 83 -4.23 17.69 8.88
C LEU A 83 -2.91 18.32 8.43
N TRP A 84 -2.83 18.78 7.18
CA TRP A 84 -1.64 19.46 6.63
C TRP A 84 -1.96 20.81 5.99
N ASN A 85 -3.23 21.19 5.88
CA ASN A 85 -3.65 22.48 5.34
C ASN A 85 -4.48 23.27 6.35
N LYS A 86 -3.84 24.26 6.99
CA LYS A 86 -4.47 25.16 7.96
C LYS A 86 -5.61 26.01 7.37
N GLU A 87 -5.56 26.29 6.06
CA GLU A 87 -6.54 27.17 5.40
C GLU A 87 -7.95 26.57 5.33
N LEU A 88 -8.08 25.26 5.57
CA LEU A 88 -9.38 24.57 5.59
C LEU A 88 -10.11 24.75 6.93
N VAL A 89 -9.40 25.16 8.00
CA VAL A 89 -10.01 25.43 9.30
C VAL A 89 -10.83 26.71 9.23
N GLU A 90 -12.02 26.69 9.83
CA GLU A 90 -12.87 27.88 9.97
C GLU A 90 -12.13 29.03 10.67
N GLU A 91 -12.30 30.27 10.19
CA GLU A 91 -11.55 31.45 10.66
C GLU A 91 -11.54 31.64 12.18
N GLU A 92 -12.63 31.27 12.86
CA GLU A 92 -12.77 31.36 14.32
C GLU A 92 -11.92 30.35 15.10
N ASP A 93 -11.57 29.23 14.46
CA ASP A 93 -10.84 28.12 15.04
C ASP A 93 -9.37 28.06 14.58
N VAL A 94 -8.98 28.89 13.61
CA VAL A 94 -7.61 28.98 13.04
C VAL A 94 -6.54 29.21 14.12
N GLU A 95 -6.85 29.92 15.21
CA GLU A 95 -5.91 30.16 16.32
C GLU A 95 -5.63 28.89 17.15
N LYS A 96 -6.57 27.94 17.20
CA LYS A 96 -6.42 26.70 17.98
C LYS A 96 -5.56 25.66 17.26
N TRP A 97 -5.46 25.74 15.94
CA TRP A 97 -4.70 24.79 15.12
C TRP A 97 -3.19 24.90 15.38
N GLN A 98 -2.55 23.82 15.82
CA GLN A 98 -1.11 23.74 16.09
C GLN A 98 -0.37 22.75 15.17
N GLY A 99 -1.01 22.33 14.08
CA GLY A 99 -0.42 21.44 13.09
C GLY A 99 0.79 22.04 12.33
N PRO A 100 1.26 21.37 11.27
CA PRO A 100 0.65 20.19 10.63
C PRO A 100 0.75 18.94 11.50
N TYR A 101 -0.30 18.12 11.47
CA TYR A 101 -0.42 16.89 12.27
C TYR A 101 0.17 15.67 11.57
N LEU A 102 0.65 15.83 10.33
CA LEU A 102 1.40 14.83 9.58
C LEU A 102 2.74 15.40 9.13
N SER A 103 3.77 14.56 9.11
CA SER A 103 5.10 14.96 8.61
C SER A 103 5.12 15.22 7.10
N GLN A 104 4.24 14.55 6.35
CA GLN A 104 4.06 14.74 4.91
C GLN A 104 2.57 14.59 4.55
N PRO A 105 2.06 15.34 3.57
CA PRO A 105 0.70 15.16 3.06
C PRO A 105 0.50 13.74 2.51
N VAL A 106 -0.62 13.11 2.87
CA VAL A 106 -1.03 11.81 2.34
C VAL A 106 -2.28 12.03 1.50
N THR A 107 -2.09 12.46 0.26
CA THR A 107 -3.19 12.91 -0.60
C THR A 107 -3.97 11.78 -1.25
N LYS A 108 -3.33 10.63 -1.46
CA LYS A 108 -3.88 9.49 -2.18
C LYS A 108 -3.39 8.18 -1.59
N ASP A 109 -4.15 7.11 -1.81
CA ASP A 109 -3.74 5.74 -1.51
C ASP A 109 -2.67 5.24 -2.52
N MET A 110 -2.26 3.97 -2.39
CA MET A 110 -1.25 3.35 -3.26
C MET A 110 -1.74 3.08 -4.70
N TRP A 111 -3.05 3.13 -4.94
CA TRP A 111 -3.68 2.95 -6.25
C TRP A 111 -4.06 4.27 -6.92
N GLY A 112 -3.80 5.40 -6.23
CA GLY A 112 -4.01 6.75 -6.71
C GLY A 112 -5.43 7.30 -6.49
N ASN A 113 -6.23 6.63 -5.66
CA ASN A 113 -7.56 7.08 -5.28
C ASN A 113 -7.49 8.09 -4.14
N GLU A 114 -8.52 8.92 -4.02
CA GLU A 114 -8.67 9.83 -2.89
C GLU A 114 -9.24 9.07 -1.69
N TRP A 115 -8.90 9.54 -0.50
CA TRP A 115 -9.41 8.96 0.74
C TRP A 115 -10.86 9.36 0.96
N ILE A 116 -11.67 8.39 1.36
CA ILE A 116 -13.03 8.64 1.84
C ILE A 116 -12.93 8.85 3.34
N TYR A 117 -13.38 10.02 3.79
CA TYR A 117 -13.46 10.38 5.20
C TYR A 117 -14.92 10.59 5.56
N THR A 118 -15.38 10.00 6.66
CA THR A 118 -16.78 10.12 7.11
C THR A 118 -16.80 10.49 8.60
N ASN A 119 -17.52 11.56 8.95
CA ASN A 119 -17.73 11.98 10.34
C ASN A 119 -19.14 12.58 10.52
N PRO A 120 -20.00 12.02 11.39
CA PRO A 120 -19.76 10.86 12.25
C PRO A 120 -19.69 9.55 11.45
N SER A 121 -18.96 8.58 11.98
CA SER A 121 -18.89 7.22 11.40
C SER A 121 -20.27 6.55 11.36
N GLU A 122 -20.47 5.67 10.38
CA GLU A 122 -21.69 4.85 10.29
C GLU A 122 -21.73 3.72 11.34
N ILE A 123 -20.55 3.31 11.83
CA ILE A 123 -20.38 2.29 12.87
C ILE A 123 -20.63 2.90 14.25
N GLU A 124 -21.46 2.24 15.06
CA GLU A 124 -21.77 2.68 16.42
C GLU A 124 -20.52 2.67 17.33
N GLY A 125 -20.31 3.75 18.08
CA GLY A 125 -19.18 3.90 19.00
C GLY A 125 -17.84 4.26 18.34
N VAL A 126 -17.80 4.36 17.01
CA VAL A 126 -16.66 4.89 16.25
C VAL A 126 -16.94 6.35 15.89
N ALA A 127 -15.92 7.21 16.01
CA ALA A 127 -16.09 8.64 15.80
C ALA A 127 -16.03 9.03 14.31
N TYR A 128 -15.17 8.39 13.54
CA TYR A 128 -14.95 8.67 12.13
C TYR A 128 -14.49 7.41 11.39
N ASP A 129 -14.64 7.41 10.07
CA ASP A 129 -14.14 6.38 9.17
C ASP A 129 -13.14 6.97 8.19
N ILE A 130 -12.08 6.21 7.88
CA ILE A 130 -11.17 6.46 6.76
C ILE A 130 -11.17 5.21 5.90
N VAL A 131 -11.50 5.37 4.61
CA VAL A 131 -11.57 4.26 3.66
C VAL A 131 -10.69 4.56 2.43
N SER A 132 -9.98 3.53 1.99
CA SER A 132 -9.28 3.48 0.71
C SER A 132 -9.98 2.43 -0.17
N VAL A 133 -10.49 2.84 -1.34
CA VAL A 133 -11.25 2.01 -2.29
C VAL A 133 -10.42 0.98 -3.08
N GLY A 134 -9.19 0.72 -2.64
CA GLY A 134 -8.41 -0.38 -3.17
C GLY A 134 -8.02 -0.30 -4.66
N PRO A 135 -7.51 -1.41 -5.22
CA PRO A 135 -7.17 -1.53 -6.63
C PRO A 135 -8.37 -1.48 -7.58
N ASP A 136 -9.57 -1.90 -7.15
CA ASP A 136 -10.76 -1.94 -8.01
C ASP A 136 -11.41 -0.57 -8.22
N LYS A 137 -11.17 0.37 -7.29
CA LYS A 137 -11.69 1.74 -7.28
C LYS A 137 -13.19 1.84 -7.08
N GLU A 138 -13.80 0.80 -6.54
CA GLU A 138 -15.23 0.73 -6.24
C GLU A 138 -15.38 0.68 -4.72
N GLU A 139 -16.19 1.58 -4.15
CA GLU A 139 -16.46 1.57 -2.71
C GLU A 139 -17.43 0.44 -2.35
N GLY A 140 -17.24 -0.16 -1.18
CA GLY A 140 -18.09 -1.22 -0.62
C GLY A 140 -17.73 -2.61 -1.11
N THR A 141 -16.51 -2.80 -1.62
CA THR A 141 -15.99 -4.09 -2.08
C THR A 141 -15.03 -4.71 -1.05
N GLU A 142 -14.63 -5.96 -1.27
CA GLU A 142 -13.81 -6.71 -0.30
C GLU A 142 -12.35 -6.23 -0.22
N ASP A 143 -11.88 -5.43 -1.19
CA ASP A 143 -10.53 -4.86 -1.22
C ASP A 143 -10.42 -3.49 -0.57
N ASP A 144 -11.54 -2.94 -0.07
CA ASP A 144 -11.54 -1.72 0.72
C ASP A 144 -10.70 -1.88 1.99
N LEU A 145 -9.87 -0.88 2.25
CA LEU A 145 -9.07 -0.81 3.47
C LEU A 145 -9.60 0.30 4.37
N THR A 146 -10.12 -0.10 5.53
CA THR A 146 -10.76 0.82 6.47
C THR A 146 -9.90 1.05 7.73
N SER A 147 -10.09 2.19 8.40
CA SER A 147 -9.51 2.46 9.73
C SER A 147 -10.00 1.50 10.81
N ASN A 148 -11.13 0.83 10.58
CA ASN A 148 -11.79 -0.05 11.55
C ASN A 148 -11.56 -1.53 11.29
N ASP A 149 -10.80 -1.91 10.26
CA ASP A 149 -10.48 -3.31 9.98
C ASP A 149 -9.95 -4.01 11.24
N GLY A 150 -10.69 -5.03 11.70
CA GLY A 150 -10.38 -5.81 12.90
C GLY A 150 -11.00 -5.29 14.20
N ARG A 151 -11.74 -4.17 14.15
CA ARG A 151 -12.65 -3.73 15.21
C ARG A 151 -14.07 -4.20 14.95
N VAL A 152 -14.45 -4.31 13.69
CA VAL A 152 -15.76 -4.75 13.21
C VAL A 152 -15.65 -6.04 12.40
N ASP A 153 -16.68 -6.88 12.43
CA ASP A 153 -16.86 -8.02 11.54
C ASP A 153 -17.30 -7.57 10.13
N ALA A 154 -17.57 -8.54 9.25
CA ALA A 154 -17.91 -8.28 7.85
C ALA A 154 -19.28 -7.61 7.68
N ASP A 155 -20.11 -7.59 8.71
CA ASP A 155 -21.41 -6.93 8.79
C ASP A 155 -21.34 -5.53 9.41
N GLY A 156 -20.15 -5.09 9.82
CA GLY A 156 -19.94 -3.77 10.42
C GLY A 156 -20.28 -3.71 11.91
N GLU A 157 -20.51 -4.86 12.54
CA GLU A 157 -20.78 -4.99 13.97
C GLU A 157 -19.46 -5.14 14.74
N MET A 158 -19.36 -4.50 15.91
CA MET A 158 -18.11 -4.53 16.67
C MET A 158 -17.80 -5.94 17.18
N LEU A 159 -16.56 -6.41 16.99
CA LEU A 159 -16.14 -7.71 17.52
C LEU A 159 -16.19 -7.71 19.05
N ASP A 160 -16.96 -8.64 19.62
CA ASP A 160 -17.31 -8.74 21.05
C ASP A 160 -16.13 -8.63 22.02
N ASP A 161 -14.91 -9.04 21.61
CA ASP A 161 -13.69 -9.03 22.44
C ASP A 161 -13.24 -7.61 22.85
N PHE A 162 -13.65 -6.56 22.11
CA PHE A 162 -13.31 -5.18 22.42
C PHE A 162 -14.42 -4.40 23.17
N SER A 163 -15.59 -5.01 23.39
CA SER A 163 -16.73 -4.39 24.09
C SER A 163 -16.40 -4.00 25.54
N ASP A 164 -15.52 -4.76 26.20
CA ASP A 164 -15.08 -4.52 27.58
C ASP A 164 -14.13 -3.32 27.75
N PHE A 165 -13.54 -2.80 26.66
CA PHE A 165 -12.63 -1.64 26.70
C PHE A 165 -13.28 -0.34 26.24
N ALA A 166 -14.55 -0.36 25.81
CA ALA A 166 -15.28 0.87 25.55
C ALA A 166 -15.39 1.67 26.87
N PRO A 167 -14.94 2.95 26.93
CA PRO A 167 -15.21 3.77 28.09
C PRO A 167 -16.73 3.89 28.20
N SER A 168 -17.31 3.31 29.25
CA SER A 168 -18.70 3.50 29.60
C SER A 168 -18.89 4.99 29.90
N GLY A 169 -19.36 5.72 28.90
CA GLY A 169 -19.60 7.16 29.01
C GLY A 169 -20.58 7.45 30.14
N GLY A 170 -20.15 8.32 31.06
CA GLY A 170 -21.00 9.00 32.03
C GLY A 170 -21.29 10.43 31.59
#